data_AF-A0A3D0QET0-F1
#
_entry.id   AF-A0A3D0QET0-F1
#
_cell.length_a   1.000
_cell.length_b   1.000
_cell.length_c   1.000
_cell.angle_alpha   90.00
_cell.angle_beta   90.00
_cell.angle_gamma   90.00
#
_symmetry.space_group_name_H-M   'P 1'
#
loop_
_entity.id
_entity.type
_entity.pdbx_description
1 polymer ?
#
loop_
_entity_poly.entity_id
_entity_poly.type
_entity_poly.pdbx_seq_one_letter_code
_entity_poly.pdbx_strand_id
1 'polypeptide(L)'
;QNFSKEVYVFSDFHEGVVAGEKDPAGVNEKLFSPDIRLFMVSLGKRGLRNFALESVTIPSSIFERRKPFTVQARIGNYTGSDAQDRVVSVFLNGTRVSERSIDVPKHTSVTVEFSVAADSAGYVDGFVELEHDDVEYDNKRYFALRIPEQTRVLVVGTAENTQLVKLALATGAGTNSGLSAEEVLPERLNSVGIKRSDVIVLGTTQGLTMAQVSELSAFVKSGGGMILFPSSKVDPASFNAQFATGMGSPRLEGIDRPAGTAGSASFVEFERADLSHPVFEGMFESSKDGGIGQSSPASSDMKLESPRIRASARFALTPQANVIITMTNGWAFLAEQGVGSGKLLLFAVPPTGEWSDFPTRGLFVPLLHRSALYLARQQSRAIDALPGSEVILRSSSAPSGPWEIRTPQDLSVPVTPSVQLFQQLFRFEGTGEPGIYSLATRGSTVQKFVINLDARESQTLKASSQQVKSLLERIGIQDAAVRSVDTPENLKQGVLESRFGVELWKYFITLALLIAVIELLVARTWKREVAPAAHHD
;
A
#
# COMPACT_ATOMS: atom_id res chain seq x y z
N GLN A 1 -34.98 16.80 15.33
CA GLN A 1 -35.18 17.98 14.46
C GLN A 1 -34.32 19.11 15.00
N ASN A 2 -33.53 19.77 14.14
CA ASN A 2 -32.72 20.93 14.51
C ASN A 2 -33.55 22.21 14.39
N PHE A 3 -34.33 22.53 15.42
CA PHE A 3 -35.26 23.67 15.40
C PHE A 3 -34.54 25.03 15.26
N SER A 4 -33.30 25.14 15.72
CA SER A 4 -32.49 26.37 15.63
C SER A 4 -31.80 26.53 14.27
N LYS A 5 -31.75 25.46 13.46
CA LYS A 5 -31.01 25.37 12.19
C LYS A 5 -29.55 25.82 12.36
N GLU A 6 -28.92 25.41 13.46
CA GLU A 6 -27.53 25.74 13.77
C GLU A 6 -26.66 24.48 13.73
N VAL A 7 -25.50 24.57 13.10
CA VAL A 7 -24.49 23.50 13.07
C VAL A 7 -23.20 24.09 13.64
N TYR A 8 -22.59 23.38 14.59
CA TYR A 8 -21.33 23.77 15.20
C TYR A 8 -20.25 22.77 14.77
N VAL A 9 -19.22 23.26 14.09
CA VAL A 9 -18.08 22.47 13.63
C VAL A 9 -16.86 22.90 14.42
N PHE A 10 -16.35 21.99 15.24
CA PHE A 10 -15.11 22.18 15.99
C PHE A 10 -13.99 21.45 15.25
N SER A 11 -13.05 22.19 14.72
CA SER A 11 -11.95 21.63 13.92
C SER A 11 -10.77 22.59 13.90
N ASP A 12 -9.58 22.05 13.67
CA ASP A 12 -8.38 22.83 13.37
C ASP A 12 -8.37 23.42 11.94
N PHE A 13 -9.28 22.94 11.09
CA PHE A 13 -9.43 23.34 9.69
C PHE A 13 -8.13 23.25 8.89
N HIS A 14 -7.38 22.18 9.14
CA HIS A 14 -6.17 21.86 8.39
C HIS A 14 -6.46 21.59 6.90
N GLU A 15 -5.54 22.03 6.05
CA GLU A 15 -5.65 22.00 4.60
C GLU A 15 -5.89 20.59 4.06
N GLY A 16 -5.17 19.59 4.59
CA GLY A 16 -5.25 18.20 4.12
C GLY A 16 -6.64 17.58 4.26
N VAL A 17 -7.42 18.00 5.26
CA VAL A 17 -8.80 17.53 5.50
C VAL A 17 -9.80 18.35 4.68
N VAL A 18 -9.65 19.67 4.63
CA VAL A 18 -10.58 20.56 3.90
C VAL A 18 -10.47 20.38 2.38
N ALA A 19 -9.25 20.14 1.86
CA ALA A 19 -9.00 19.91 0.44
C ALA A 19 -9.01 18.43 0.04
N GLY A 20 -9.05 17.51 1.03
CA GLY A 20 -8.66 16.11 0.90
C GLY A 20 -9.55 15.21 0.04
N GLU A 21 -10.78 15.62 -0.24
CA GLU A 21 -11.64 14.91 -1.19
C GLU A 21 -11.90 15.81 -2.40
N LYS A 22 -11.00 15.73 -3.40
CA LYS A 22 -11.42 16.02 -4.77
C LYS A 22 -12.45 14.95 -5.13
N ASP A 23 -13.72 15.31 -5.08
CA ASP A 23 -14.79 14.52 -5.65
C ASP A 23 -14.45 14.24 -7.13
N PRO A 24 -14.27 12.97 -7.54
CA PRO A 24 -14.02 12.62 -8.94
C PRO A 24 -15.16 13.04 -9.89
N ALA A 25 -16.33 13.42 -9.37
CA ALA A 25 -17.54 13.66 -10.16
C ALA A 25 -18.12 15.08 -10.07
N GLY A 26 -17.56 16.01 -9.29
CA GLY A 26 -18.06 17.39 -9.21
C GLY A 26 -19.51 17.51 -8.72
N VAL A 27 -19.95 16.57 -7.88
CA VAL A 27 -21.28 16.53 -7.30
C VAL A 27 -21.37 17.59 -6.20
N ASN A 28 -22.31 18.52 -6.38
CA ASN A 28 -22.70 19.41 -5.30
C ASN A 28 -23.58 18.60 -4.33
N GLU A 29 -22.99 18.14 -3.24
CA GLU A 29 -23.59 17.21 -2.28
C GLU A 29 -24.84 17.81 -1.59
N LYS A 30 -24.90 19.14 -1.45
CA LYS A 30 -26.02 19.90 -0.85
C LYS A 30 -26.59 19.23 0.41
N LEU A 31 -25.69 18.81 1.31
CA LEU A 31 -26.05 18.13 2.55
C LEU A 31 -26.92 19.00 3.47
N PHE A 32 -26.83 20.32 3.33
CA PHE A 32 -27.50 21.29 4.19
C PHE A 32 -28.51 22.16 3.43
N SER A 33 -29.58 22.53 4.12
CA SER A 33 -30.53 23.52 3.61
C SER A 33 -29.92 24.95 3.69
N PRO A 34 -30.30 25.87 2.78
CA PRO A 34 -29.67 27.19 2.69
C PRO A 34 -29.87 28.10 3.92
N ASP A 35 -30.81 27.74 4.79
CA ASP A 35 -31.20 28.48 5.99
C ASP A 35 -30.50 28.01 7.27
N ILE A 36 -29.49 27.14 7.14
CA ILE A 36 -28.64 26.69 8.23
C ILE A 36 -27.57 27.73 8.52
N ARG A 37 -27.35 28.02 9.81
CA ARG A 37 -26.22 28.81 10.32
C ARG A 37 -25.11 27.88 10.75
N LEU A 38 -23.92 28.06 10.18
CA LEU A 38 -22.74 27.26 10.47
C LEU A 38 -21.79 28.06 11.37
N PHE A 39 -21.49 27.53 12.55
CA PHE A 39 -20.47 28.05 13.45
C PHE A 39 -19.22 27.20 13.30
N MET A 40 -18.18 27.78 12.68
CA MET A 40 -16.87 27.15 12.54
C MET A 40 -15.99 27.61 13.70
N VAL A 41 -15.74 26.72 14.64
CA VAL A 41 -14.95 26.99 15.85
C VAL A 41 -13.56 26.42 15.64
N SER A 42 -12.57 27.30 15.52
CA SER A 42 -11.19 26.86 15.32
C SER A 42 -10.64 26.27 16.62
N LEU A 43 -10.19 25.02 16.52
CA LEU A 43 -9.40 24.35 17.55
C LEU A 43 -7.92 24.41 17.14
N GLY A 44 -7.00 24.36 18.09
CA GLY A 44 -5.57 24.21 17.80
C GLY A 44 -4.73 25.49 17.92
N LYS A 45 -3.43 25.27 18.14
CA LYS A 45 -2.41 26.30 18.36
C LYS A 45 -1.84 26.76 17.02
N ARG A 46 -1.54 28.06 16.90
CA ARG A 46 -0.84 28.58 15.73
C ARG A 46 0.65 28.23 15.81
N GLY A 47 1.25 27.84 14.69
CA GLY A 47 2.70 27.65 14.56
C GLY A 47 3.22 26.33 15.15
N LEU A 48 2.43 25.25 15.11
CA LEU A 48 2.91 23.91 15.46
C LEU A 48 4.08 23.54 14.54
N ARG A 49 5.16 23.05 15.15
CA ARG A 49 6.26 22.42 14.43
C ARG A 49 5.89 20.96 14.23
N ASN A 50 5.60 20.59 12.99
CA ASN A 50 5.26 19.22 12.63
C ASN A 50 6.20 18.69 11.53
N PHE A 51 6.78 17.53 11.82
CA PHE A 51 7.46 16.65 10.88
C PHE A 51 6.74 15.31 10.92
N ALA A 52 6.28 14.82 9.77
CA ALA A 52 5.47 13.61 9.77
C ALA A 52 5.99 12.55 8.83
N LEU A 53 5.73 11.29 9.20
CA LEU A 53 5.89 10.16 8.29
C LEU A 53 4.68 10.06 7.36
N GLU A 54 4.86 10.58 6.15
CA GLU A 54 3.84 10.55 5.09
C GLU A 54 3.61 9.12 4.59
N SER A 55 4.68 8.35 4.42
CA SER A 55 4.57 6.95 4.00
C SER A 55 5.78 6.12 4.43
N VAL A 56 5.54 4.82 4.61
CA VAL A 56 6.58 3.81 4.75
C VAL A 56 6.26 2.70 3.75
N THR A 57 7.20 2.42 2.87
CA THR A 57 7.08 1.41 1.82
C THR A 57 8.24 0.43 1.90
N ILE A 58 7.96 -0.82 1.56
CA ILE A 58 8.98 -1.87 1.46
C ILE A 58 8.96 -2.34 0.02
N PRO A 59 9.83 -1.79 -0.85
CA PRO A 59 9.83 -2.13 -2.26
C PRO A 59 10.21 -3.60 -2.49
N SER A 60 11.03 -4.16 -1.60
CA SER A 60 11.50 -5.54 -1.71
C SER A 60 10.36 -6.55 -1.65
N SER A 61 10.51 -7.59 -2.45
CA SER A 61 9.51 -8.64 -2.61
C SER A 61 9.93 -10.01 -2.08
N ILE A 62 11.18 -10.15 -1.68
CA ILE A 62 11.76 -11.42 -1.26
C ILE A 62 12.45 -11.17 0.07
N PHE A 63 11.85 -11.68 1.14
CA PHE A 63 12.40 -11.56 2.49
C PHE A 63 13.03 -12.87 2.91
N GLU A 64 14.29 -12.80 3.33
CA GLU A 64 15.05 -13.93 3.83
C GLU A 64 15.70 -13.53 5.15
N ARG A 65 15.80 -14.48 6.08
CA ARG A 65 16.41 -14.25 7.38
C ARG A 65 17.86 -13.78 7.21
N ARG A 66 18.23 -12.70 7.91
CA ARG A 66 19.56 -12.05 7.88
C ARG A 66 20.00 -11.52 6.51
N LYS A 67 19.12 -11.49 5.51
CA LYS A 67 19.40 -10.77 4.27
C LYS A 67 18.87 -9.34 4.38
N PRO A 68 19.64 -8.35 3.90
CA PRO A 68 19.19 -6.98 3.91
C PRO A 68 18.00 -6.79 2.94
N PHE A 69 17.04 -5.98 3.34
CA PHE A 69 15.96 -5.45 2.52
C PHE A 69 15.83 -3.94 2.74
N THR A 70 15.22 -3.24 1.79
CA THR A 70 15.04 -1.80 1.87
C THR A 70 13.73 -1.43 2.54
N VAL A 71 13.78 -0.53 3.52
CA VAL A 71 12.62 0.21 4.03
C VAL A 71 12.77 1.65 3.54
N GLN A 72 11.75 2.16 2.86
CA GLN A 72 11.72 3.52 2.35
C GLN A 72 10.70 4.33 3.15
N ALA A 73 11.14 5.43 3.73
CA ALA A 73 10.28 6.35 4.47
C ALA A 73 10.23 7.69 3.76
N ARG A 74 9.02 8.26 3.64
CA ARG A 74 8.80 9.62 3.15
C ARG A 74 8.44 10.50 4.32
N ILE A 75 9.20 11.57 4.52
CA ILE A 75 9.07 12.48 5.65
C ILE A 75 8.70 13.86 5.10
N GLY A 76 7.63 14.46 5.63
CA GLY A 76 7.22 15.83 5.32
C GLY A 76 7.65 16.80 6.41
N ASN A 77 8.14 17.97 6.02
CA ASN A 77 8.36 19.11 6.93
C ASN A 77 7.26 20.14 6.70
N TYR A 78 6.36 20.30 7.67
CA TYR A 78 5.26 21.27 7.60
C TYR A 78 5.56 22.58 8.34
N THR A 79 6.79 22.74 8.82
CA THR A 79 7.26 23.96 9.50
C THR A 79 7.67 25.04 8.50
N GLY A 80 7.76 26.29 8.99
CA GLY A 80 8.22 27.44 8.18
C GLY A 80 9.74 27.57 8.05
N SER A 81 10.51 26.61 8.55
CA SER A 81 11.99 26.63 8.58
C SER A 81 12.57 25.31 8.10
N ASP A 82 13.75 25.37 7.51
CA ASP A 82 14.47 24.16 7.13
C ASP A 82 14.88 23.41 8.40
N ALA A 83 14.80 22.08 8.35
CA ALA A 83 15.28 21.22 9.41
C ALA A 83 16.58 20.56 8.97
N GLN A 84 17.56 20.58 9.86
CA GLN A 84 18.85 19.95 9.65
C GLN A 84 19.07 18.88 10.69
N ASP A 85 19.79 17.85 10.28
CA ASP A 85 20.25 16.75 11.13
C ASP A 85 19.15 16.04 11.93
N ARG A 86 17.96 15.91 11.36
CA ARG A 86 16.83 15.21 11.99
C ARG A 86 17.09 13.71 11.97
N VAL A 87 16.95 13.06 13.13
CA VAL A 87 17.14 11.61 13.22
C VAL A 87 15.85 10.87 12.86
N VAL A 88 15.97 9.89 11.96
CA VAL A 88 14.92 8.94 11.61
C VAL A 88 15.41 7.53 11.89
N SER A 89 14.62 6.77 12.64
CA SER A 89 14.98 5.44 13.11
C SER A 89 14.02 4.38 12.56
N VAL A 90 14.56 3.20 12.23
CA VAL A 90 13.79 2.01 11.87
C VAL A 90 13.92 0.98 12.96
N PHE A 91 12.79 0.44 13.39
CA PHE A 91 12.69 -0.59 14.40
C PHE A 91 12.11 -1.86 13.80
N LEU A 92 12.66 -3.01 14.20
CA LEU A 92 12.12 -4.34 13.93
C LEU A 92 11.95 -5.08 15.26
N ASN A 93 10.76 -5.60 15.52
CA ASN A 93 10.36 -6.24 16.78
C ASN A 93 10.75 -5.40 18.02
N GLY A 94 10.56 -4.09 17.94
CA GLY A 94 10.90 -3.14 19.00
C GLY A 94 12.40 -2.81 19.16
N THR A 95 13.28 -3.43 18.38
CA THR A 95 14.72 -3.16 18.40
C THR A 95 15.09 -2.18 17.29
N ARG A 96 15.85 -1.12 17.61
CA ARG A 96 16.35 -0.18 16.58
C ARG A 96 17.40 -0.88 15.72
N VAL A 97 17.13 -1.02 14.43
CA VAL A 97 18.01 -1.73 13.47
C VAL A 97 18.76 -0.80 12.54
N SER A 98 18.29 0.44 12.35
CA SER A 98 18.96 1.45 11.56
C SER A 98 18.51 2.84 12.01
N GLU A 99 19.38 3.82 11.84
CA GLU A 99 19.06 5.24 11.99
C GLU A 99 19.80 6.07 10.93
N ARG A 100 19.23 7.21 10.54
CA ARG A 100 19.86 8.17 9.63
C ARG A 100 19.55 9.60 10.06
N SER A 101 20.52 10.48 9.85
CA SER A 101 20.35 11.93 9.92
C SER A 101 19.88 12.45 8.55
N ILE A 102 18.88 13.33 8.53
CA ILE A 102 18.32 13.90 7.31
C ILE A 102 18.08 15.40 7.42
N ASP A 103 18.24 16.08 6.29
CA ASP A 103 17.82 17.46 6.12
C ASP A 103 16.50 17.50 5.37
N VAL A 104 15.52 18.23 5.91
CA VAL A 104 14.20 18.37 5.31
C VAL A 104 13.92 19.86 5.13
N PRO A 105 14.03 20.40 3.91
CA PRO A 105 13.68 21.79 3.64
C PRO A 105 12.23 22.11 4.03
N LYS A 106 11.97 23.35 4.41
CA LYS A 106 10.63 23.79 4.82
C LYS A 106 9.59 23.49 3.75
N HIS A 107 8.40 23.03 4.15
CA HIS A 107 7.28 22.74 3.26
C HIS A 107 7.63 21.78 2.10
N THR A 108 8.59 20.88 2.32
CA THR A 108 8.94 19.83 1.36
C THR A 108 8.86 18.46 2.01
N SER A 109 8.90 17.42 1.18
CA SER A 109 9.07 16.05 1.66
C SER A 109 10.35 15.46 1.07
N VAL A 110 11.06 14.68 1.88
CA VAL A 110 12.23 13.89 1.43
C VAL A 110 11.95 12.41 1.58
N THR A 111 12.65 11.59 0.80
CA THR A 111 12.54 10.13 0.87
C THR A 111 13.88 9.54 1.24
N VAL A 112 13.86 8.63 2.21
CA VAL A 112 15.04 8.07 2.85
C VAL A 112 14.95 6.56 2.79
N GLU A 113 16.04 5.93 2.39
CA GLU A 113 16.12 4.48 2.29
C GLU A 113 17.03 3.90 3.37
N PHE A 114 16.52 2.88 4.06
CA PHE A 114 17.20 2.14 5.10
C PHE A 114 17.44 0.72 4.60
N SER A 115 18.67 0.23 4.71
CA SER A 115 18.97 -1.18 4.48
C SER A 115 18.98 -1.88 5.82
N VAL A 116 18.00 -2.76 6.05
CA VAL A 116 17.77 -3.44 7.32
C VAL A 116 17.73 -4.94 7.11
N ALA A 117 18.13 -5.72 8.10
CA ALA A 117 18.02 -7.17 8.08
C ALA A 117 17.33 -7.64 9.35
N ALA A 118 16.43 -8.62 9.21
CA ALA A 118 15.77 -9.23 10.35
C ALA A 118 16.47 -10.53 10.76
N ASP A 119 16.71 -10.69 12.05
CA ASP A 119 17.44 -11.86 12.57
C ASP A 119 16.57 -13.11 12.74
N SER A 120 15.25 -12.94 12.85
CA SER A 120 14.28 -14.01 13.05
C SER A 120 13.42 -14.26 11.82
N ALA A 121 12.99 -15.51 11.67
CA ALA A 121 11.88 -15.85 10.79
C ALA A 121 10.54 -15.61 11.50
N GLY A 122 9.43 -15.74 10.78
CA GLY A 122 8.08 -15.46 11.25
C GLY A 122 7.60 -14.06 10.86
N TYR A 123 6.55 -13.59 11.54
CA TYR A 123 6.11 -12.21 11.41
C TYR A 123 7.12 -11.27 12.08
N VAL A 124 7.52 -10.24 11.35
CA VAL A 124 8.37 -9.16 11.84
C VAL A 124 7.52 -7.90 11.87
N ASP A 125 7.40 -7.35 13.07
CA ASP A 125 6.72 -6.09 13.31
C ASP A 125 7.74 -4.98 13.15
N GLY A 126 7.39 -3.94 12.40
CA GLY A 126 8.30 -2.83 12.17
C GLY A 126 7.60 -1.50 12.25
N PHE A 127 8.39 -0.48 12.54
CA PHE A 127 7.95 0.90 12.43
C PHE A 127 9.12 1.81 12.13
N VAL A 128 8.83 2.92 11.49
CA VAL A 128 9.73 4.06 11.36
C VAL A 128 9.29 5.11 12.37
N GLU A 129 10.25 5.78 12.99
CA GLU A 129 10.03 6.78 14.04
C GLU A 129 10.89 8.02 13.80
N LEU A 130 10.28 9.20 13.98
CA LEU A 130 10.93 10.51 14.00
C LEU A 130 11.18 10.95 15.45
N GLU A 131 12.04 11.93 15.65
CA GLU A 131 12.18 12.55 16.98
C GLU A 131 10.96 13.43 17.30
N HIS A 132 10.63 13.50 18.59
CA HIS A 132 9.53 14.28 19.17
C HIS A 132 9.43 15.71 18.64
N ASP A 133 8.20 16.18 18.46
CA ASP A 133 7.84 17.53 18.06
C ASP A 133 6.48 17.93 18.67
N ASP A 134 5.78 18.92 18.10
CA ASP A 134 4.52 19.38 18.71
C ASP A 134 3.35 18.41 18.42
N VAL A 135 3.52 17.42 17.54
CA VAL A 135 2.49 16.52 17.01
C VAL A 135 2.97 15.06 17.05
N GLU A 136 2.82 14.41 18.20
CA GLU A 136 3.46 13.09 18.40
C GLU A 136 2.85 11.91 17.63
N TYR A 137 1.59 12.03 17.19
CA TYR A 137 0.83 10.89 16.68
C TYR A 137 1.23 10.47 15.27
N ASP A 138 1.86 11.36 14.48
CA ASP A 138 2.34 11.07 13.12
C ASP A 138 3.87 10.89 13.03
N ASN A 139 4.55 10.95 14.17
CA ASN A 139 5.97 10.63 14.32
C ASN A 139 6.27 9.14 14.18
N LYS A 140 5.25 8.26 14.13
CA LYS A 140 5.41 6.81 13.95
C LYS A 140 4.54 6.27 12.83
N ARG A 141 5.12 5.42 11.99
CA ARG A 141 4.38 4.68 10.96
C ARG A 141 4.82 3.22 10.91
N TYR A 142 3.84 2.33 11.02
CA TYR A 142 4.02 0.91 11.21
C TYR A 142 4.04 0.16 9.87
N PHE A 143 4.66 -1.01 9.88
CA PHE A 143 4.61 -2.00 8.82
C PHE A 143 4.73 -3.40 9.42
N ALA A 144 4.24 -4.41 8.72
CA ALA A 144 4.45 -5.80 9.11
C ALA A 144 4.76 -6.63 7.87
N LEU A 145 5.71 -7.54 8.02
CA LEU A 145 6.11 -8.48 6.98
C LEU A 145 6.28 -9.87 7.57
N ARG A 146 6.27 -10.90 6.72
CA ARG A 146 6.53 -12.27 7.15
C ARG A 146 7.75 -12.81 6.42
N ILE A 147 8.72 -13.26 7.19
CA ILE A 147 9.90 -13.96 6.72
C ILE A 147 9.64 -15.46 6.92
N PRO A 148 9.48 -16.26 5.85
CA PRO A 148 9.26 -17.68 6.03
C PRO A 148 10.48 -18.33 6.71
N GLU A 149 10.24 -19.26 7.64
CA GLU A 149 11.31 -20.13 8.16
C GLU A 149 11.87 -21.00 7.04
N GLN A 150 10.94 -21.55 6.25
CA GLN A 150 11.22 -22.30 5.05
C GLN A 150 10.05 -22.17 4.08
N THR A 151 10.32 -21.80 2.84
CA THR A 151 9.40 -21.81 1.71
C THR A 151 9.32 -23.23 1.15
N ARG A 152 8.16 -23.86 1.31
CA ARG A 152 7.89 -25.21 0.84
C ARG A 152 7.44 -25.18 -0.61
N VAL A 153 8.24 -25.79 -1.46
CA VAL A 153 8.03 -25.93 -2.89
C VAL A 153 7.66 -27.37 -3.19
N LEU A 154 6.46 -27.59 -3.71
CA LEU A 154 6.04 -28.90 -4.19
C LEU A 154 6.26 -29.00 -5.69
N VAL A 155 7.18 -29.85 -6.09
CA VAL A 155 7.52 -30.12 -7.48
C VAL A 155 6.69 -31.31 -7.96
N VAL A 156 5.79 -31.10 -8.92
CA VAL A 156 4.92 -32.12 -9.47
C VAL A 156 5.42 -32.55 -10.84
N GLY A 157 5.74 -33.83 -10.98
CA GLY A 157 6.13 -34.42 -12.25
C GLY A 157 6.92 -35.72 -12.08
N THR A 158 7.47 -36.21 -13.18
CA THR A 158 8.37 -37.38 -13.20
C THR A 158 9.82 -36.92 -13.19
N ALA A 159 10.74 -37.79 -12.76
CA ALA A 159 12.18 -37.50 -12.72
C ALA A 159 12.74 -36.96 -14.05
N GLU A 160 12.21 -37.42 -15.20
CA GLU A 160 12.54 -36.90 -16.54
C GLU A 160 12.38 -35.38 -16.64
N ASN A 161 11.36 -34.82 -15.98
CA ASN A 161 10.99 -33.41 -16.10
C ASN A 161 11.31 -32.58 -14.85
N THR A 162 11.63 -33.20 -13.72
CA THR A 162 11.76 -32.50 -12.42
C THR A 162 13.16 -32.58 -11.83
N GLN A 163 14.03 -33.49 -12.29
CA GLN A 163 15.34 -33.71 -11.68
C GLN A 163 16.20 -32.44 -11.64
N LEU A 164 16.26 -31.69 -12.75
CA LEU A 164 17.04 -30.45 -12.82
C LEU A 164 16.41 -29.32 -11.99
N VAL A 165 15.08 -29.23 -11.97
CA VAL A 165 14.33 -28.29 -11.11
C VAL A 165 14.64 -28.56 -9.64
N LYS A 166 14.54 -29.82 -9.21
CA LYS A 166 14.82 -30.23 -7.84
C LYS A 166 16.26 -29.96 -7.44
N LEU A 167 17.22 -30.27 -8.32
CA LEU A 167 18.62 -29.98 -8.09
C LEU A 167 18.86 -28.46 -7.98
N ALA A 168 18.29 -27.65 -8.86
CA ALA A 168 18.41 -26.20 -8.82
C ALA A 168 17.82 -25.60 -7.52
N LEU A 169 16.65 -26.07 -7.10
CA LEU A 169 16.03 -25.63 -5.85
C LEU A 169 16.81 -26.10 -4.61
N ALA A 170 17.50 -27.24 -4.68
CA ALA A 170 18.36 -27.75 -3.62
C ALA A 170 19.74 -27.08 -3.57
N THR A 171 20.31 -26.70 -4.72
CA THR A 171 21.68 -26.17 -4.86
C THR A 171 21.82 -24.68 -4.57
N GLY A 172 20.70 -23.95 -4.44
CA GLY A 172 20.70 -22.63 -3.78
C GLY A 172 21.24 -22.66 -2.35
N ALA A 173 21.46 -23.86 -1.78
CA ALA A 173 22.03 -24.16 -0.47
C ALA A 173 23.55 -23.85 -0.32
N GLY A 174 24.01 -22.71 -0.85
CA GLY A 174 25.12 -22.00 -0.22
C GLY A 174 24.65 -21.46 1.14
N THR A 175 24.51 -22.33 2.13
CA THR A 175 24.15 -22.05 3.54
C THR A 175 22.92 -21.13 3.75
N ASN A 176 21.76 -21.72 4.04
CA ASN A 176 20.48 -21.06 4.40
C ASN A 176 19.58 -20.57 3.25
N SER A 177 19.37 -21.34 2.17
CA SER A 177 18.52 -20.91 1.04
C SER A 177 17.02 -20.75 1.35
N GLY A 178 16.57 -21.11 2.56
CA GLY A 178 15.18 -20.95 2.98
C GLY A 178 14.17 -21.76 2.17
N LEU A 179 14.55 -22.55 1.15
CA LEU A 179 13.63 -23.38 0.36
C LEU A 179 13.62 -24.84 0.85
N SER A 180 12.47 -25.51 0.74
CA SER A 180 12.32 -26.96 0.84
C SER A 180 11.65 -27.46 -0.42
N ALA A 181 12.28 -28.34 -1.20
CA ALA A 181 11.66 -28.91 -2.38
C ALA A 181 11.27 -30.38 -2.13
N GLU A 182 9.98 -30.68 -2.20
CA GLU A 182 9.46 -32.05 -2.20
C GLU A 182 8.98 -32.39 -3.61
N GLU A 183 9.31 -33.58 -4.11
CA GLU A 183 8.89 -34.04 -5.42
C GLU A 183 7.78 -35.09 -5.30
N VAL A 184 6.71 -34.92 -6.08
CA VAL A 184 5.57 -35.84 -6.12
C VAL A 184 5.20 -36.17 -7.56
N LEU A 185 4.87 -37.44 -7.81
CA LEU A 185 4.31 -37.88 -9.08
C LEU A 185 2.88 -37.33 -9.27
N PRO A 186 2.42 -37.03 -10.50
CA PRO A 186 1.06 -36.55 -10.76
C PRO A 186 -0.02 -37.43 -10.13
N GLU A 187 0.13 -38.76 -10.13
CA GLU A 187 -0.85 -39.71 -9.60
C GLU A 187 -0.93 -39.68 -8.07
N ARG A 188 0.10 -39.16 -7.40
CA ARG A 188 0.19 -39.07 -5.94
C ARG A 188 -0.13 -37.67 -5.41
N LEU A 189 -0.34 -36.70 -6.31
CA LEU A 189 -0.72 -35.34 -5.95
C LEU A 189 -2.08 -35.36 -5.24
N ASN A 190 -2.12 -34.84 -4.02
CA ASN A 190 -3.31 -34.79 -3.19
C ASN A 190 -3.48 -33.40 -2.55
N SER A 191 -4.69 -33.12 -2.06
CA SER A 191 -5.04 -31.81 -1.51
C SER A 191 -4.24 -31.44 -0.26
N VAL A 192 -3.73 -32.42 0.51
CA VAL A 192 -2.90 -32.16 1.71
C VAL A 192 -1.54 -31.61 1.29
N GLY A 193 -0.90 -32.21 0.29
CA GLY A 193 0.36 -31.70 -0.29
C GLY A 193 0.19 -30.29 -0.84
N ILE A 194 -0.86 -30.06 -1.64
CA ILE A 194 -1.17 -28.74 -2.21
C ILE A 194 -1.32 -27.68 -1.11
N LYS A 195 -2.14 -27.93 -0.09
CA LYS A 195 -2.40 -26.97 1.00
C LYS A 195 -1.19 -26.70 1.91
N ARG A 196 -0.24 -27.63 2.00
CA ARG A 196 0.99 -27.47 2.78
C ARG A 196 2.11 -26.78 2.01
N SER A 197 1.91 -26.52 0.72
CA SER A 197 2.92 -25.90 -0.13
C SER A 197 2.73 -24.39 -0.15
N ASP A 198 3.84 -23.66 -0.19
CA ASP A 198 3.82 -22.21 -0.39
C ASP A 198 3.85 -21.90 -1.89
N VAL A 199 4.57 -22.73 -2.67
CA VAL A 199 4.63 -22.68 -4.14
C VAL A 199 4.56 -24.07 -4.75
N ILE A 200 3.92 -24.19 -5.92
CA ILE A 200 3.90 -25.42 -6.70
C ILE A 200 4.69 -25.22 -7.99
N VAL A 201 5.55 -26.18 -8.34
CA VAL A 201 6.24 -26.21 -9.63
C VAL A 201 5.72 -27.40 -10.42
N LEU A 202 4.98 -27.14 -11.50
CA LEU A 202 4.51 -28.18 -12.41
C LEU A 202 5.56 -28.41 -13.51
N GLY A 203 6.30 -29.52 -13.40
CA GLY A 203 7.21 -30.00 -14.45
C GLY A 203 6.49 -30.73 -15.58
N THR A 204 5.23 -31.11 -15.37
CA THR A 204 4.34 -31.63 -16.42
C THR A 204 2.88 -31.44 -16.01
N THR A 205 2.00 -31.31 -17.01
CA THR A 205 0.54 -31.37 -16.82
C THR A 205 -0.04 -32.74 -17.19
N GLN A 206 0.76 -33.61 -17.80
CA GLN A 206 0.32 -34.97 -18.15
C GLN A 206 0.14 -35.82 -16.89
N GLY A 207 -0.88 -36.66 -16.88
CA GLY A 207 -1.20 -37.56 -15.76
C GLY A 207 -2.02 -36.91 -14.63
N LEU A 208 -2.19 -35.58 -14.64
CA LEU A 208 -3.13 -34.91 -13.71
C LEU A 208 -4.56 -35.27 -14.06
N THR A 209 -5.44 -35.38 -13.07
CA THR A 209 -6.89 -35.53 -13.25
C THR A 209 -7.60 -34.18 -13.23
N MET A 210 -8.83 -34.08 -13.74
CA MET A 210 -9.63 -32.84 -13.66
C MET A 210 -9.86 -32.38 -12.22
N ALA A 211 -9.99 -33.33 -11.27
CA ALA A 211 -10.12 -33.02 -9.85
C ALA A 211 -8.84 -32.34 -9.31
N GLN A 212 -7.67 -32.89 -9.61
CA GLN A 212 -6.39 -32.29 -9.22
C GLN A 212 -6.17 -30.91 -9.84
N VAL A 213 -6.53 -30.72 -11.12
CA VAL A 213 -6.45 -29.40 -11.77
C VAL A 213 -7.39 -28.40 -11.07
N SER A 214 -8.58 -28.82 -10.65
CA SER A 214 -9.49 -27.99 -9.87
C SER A 214 -8.92 -27.60 -8.50
N GLU A 215 -8.24 -28.52 -7.81
CA GLU A 215 -7.54 -28.23 -6.54
C GLU A 215 -6.38 -27.25 -6.73
N LEU A 216 -5.58 -27.42 -7.79
CA LEU A 216 -4.52 -26.47 -8.16
C LEU A 216 -5.11 -25.08 -8.50
N SER A 217 -6.23 -25.05 -9.23
CA SER A 217 -6.98 -23.82 -9.54
C SER A 217 -7.44 -23.11 -8.25
N ALA A 218 -7.98 -23.86 -7.30
CA ALA A 218 -8.39 -23.32 -6.00
C ALA A 218 -7.21 -22.79 -5.19
N PHE A 219 -6.09 -23.53 -5.17
CA PHE A 219 -4.84 -23.10 -4.53
C PHE A 219 -4.36 -21.76 -5.08
N VAL A 220 -4.22 -21.63 -6.40
CA VAL A 220 -3.76 -20.37 -7.01
C VAL A 220 -4.78 -19.26 -6.78
N LYS A 221 -6.08 -19.49 -7.00
CA LYS A 221 -7.12 -18.47 -6.75
C LYS A 221 -7.14 -17.98 -5.31
N SER A 222 -6.72 -18.80 -4.35
CA SER A 222 -6.62 -18.46 -2.93
C SER A 222 -5.37 -17.66 -2.54
N GLY A 223 -4.46 -17.37 -3.48
CA GLY A 223 -3.20 -16.66 -3.22
C GLY A 223 -1.95 -17.51 -3.33
N GLY A 224 -2.08 -18.80 -3.66
CA GLY A 224 -0.96 -19.66 -3.97
C GLY A 224 -0.23 -19.23 -5.24
N GLY A 225 1.08 -19.44 -5.26
CA GLY A 225 1.90 -19.21 -6.44
C GLY A 225 2.26 -20.50 -7.16
N MET A 226 2.27 -20.49 -8.48
CA MET A 226 2.64 -21.67 -9.27
C MET A 226 3.57 -21.34 -10.44
N ILE A 227 4.60 -22.17 -10.62
CA ILE A 227 5.46 -22.18 -11.81
C ILE A 227 4.97 -23.29 -12.72
N LEU A 228 4.71 -22.98 -13.99
CA LEU A 228 4.34 -23.95 -15.00
C LEU A 228 5.45 -24.05 -16.05
N PHE A 229 5.97 -25.27 -16.20
CA PHE A 229 6.75 -25.66 -17.36
C PHE A 229 5.90 -26.53 -18.30
N PRO A 230 5.99 -26.35 -19.63
CA PRO A 230 5.40 -27.28 -20.57
C PRO A 230 6.15 -28.62 -20.52
N SER A 231 5.44 -29.70 -20.86
CA SER A 231 6.09 -30.97 -21.20
C SER A 231 6.64 -30.89 -22.62
N SER A 232 7.76 -31.54 -22.89
CA SER A 232 8.34 -31.56 -24.23
C SER A 232 7.50 -32.32 -25.27
N LYS A 233 6.64 -33.23 -24.79
CA LYS A 233 5.66 -34.01 -25.54
C LYS A 233 4.24 -33.46 -25.38
N VAL A 234 4.09 -32.20 -24.99
CA VAL A 234 2.77 -31.58 -24.80
C VAL A 234 2.01 -31.51 -26.12
N ASP A 235 0.74 -31.90 -26.09
CA ASP A 235 -0.22 -31.68 -27.18
C ASP A 235 -1.14 -30.51 -26.80
N PRO A 236 -1.23 -29.42 -27.61
CA PRO A 236 -2.06 -28.27 -27.30
C PRO A 236 -3.54 -28.60 -27.07
N ALA A 237 -4.12 -29.53 -27.85
CA ALA A 237 -5.52 -29.90 -27.71
C ALA A 237 -5.79 -30.57 -26.35
N SER A 238 -4.96 -31.55 -25.98
CA SER A 238 -5.04 -32.26 -24.70
C SER A 238 -4.77 -31.35 -23.51
N PHE A 239 -3.76 -30.47 -23.61
CA PHE A 239 -3.47 -29.45 -22.59
C PHE A 239 -4.68 -28.55 -22.36
N ASN A 240 -5.28 -28.04 -23.45
CA ASN A 240 -6.41 -27.12 -23.36
C ASN A 240 -7.67 -27.80 -22.81
N ALA A 241 -7.96 -29.02 -23.28
CA ALA A 241 -9.14 -29.78 -22.87
C ALA A 241 -9.14 -30.06 -21.36
N GLN A 242 -7.97 -30.34 -20.78
CA GLN A 242 -7.84 -30.74 -19.39
C GLN A 242 -7.38 -29.59 -18.49
N PHE A 243 -6.15 -29.12 -18.68
CA PHE A 243 -5.51 -28.17 -17.78
C PHE A 243 -6.11 -26.77 -17.93
N ALA A 244 -6.21 -26.25 -19.15
CA ALA A 244 -6.74 -24.90 -19.36
C ALA A 244 -8.23 -24.80 -18.99
N THR A 245 -9.03 -25.84 -19.24
CA THR A 245 -10.44 -25.89 -18.82
C THR A 245 -10.58 -25.85 -17.29
N GLY A 246 -9.81 -26.66 -16.55
CA GLY A 246 -9.92 -26.70 -15.08
C GLY A 246 -9.29 -25.48 -14.39
N MET A 247 -8.19 -24.96 -14.93
CA MET A 247 -7.51 -23.78 -14.38
C MET A 247 -8.18 -22.47 -14.79
N GLY A 248 -8.76 -22.44 -15.99
CA GLY A 248 -9.31 -21.27 -16.67
C GLY A 248 -8.32 -20.58 -17.60
N SER A 249 -7.02 -20.60 -17.25
CA SER A 249 -5.92 -19.99 -18.00
C SER A 249 -4.57 -20.50 -17.47
N PRO A 250 -3.47 -20.54 -18.25
CA PRO A 250 -3.33 -20.18 -19.67
C PRO A 250 -3.90 -21.25 -20.61
N ARG A 251 -4.19 -20.84 -21.86
CA ARG A 251 -4.34 -21.77 -22.99
C ARG A 251 -3.01 -21.91 -23.72
N LEU A 252 -2.76 -23.08 -24.31
CA LEU A 252 -1.62 -23.33 -25.19
C LEU A 252 -2.09 -23.18 -26.63
N GLU A 253 -1.60 -22.17 -27.34
CA GLU A 253 -1.96 -21.90 -28.74
C GLU A 253 -1.20 -22.77 -29.72
N GLY A 254 0.02 -23.18 -29.35
CA GLY A 254 0.88 -23.96 -30.22
C GLY A 254 2.28 -24.15 -29.66
N ILE A 255 3.11 -24.81 -30.45
CA ILE A 255 4.54 -24.99 -30.20
C ILE A 255 5.27 -24.40 -31.40
N ASP A 256 6.02 -23.34 -31.17
CA ASP A 256 6.82 -22.70 -32.21
C ASP A 256 8.17 -23.39 -32.33
N ARG A 257 8.60 -23.63 -33.57
CA ARG A 257 9.93 -24.15 -33.92
C ARG A 257 10.54 -23.21 -34.95
N PRO A 258 11.71 -22.59 -34.69
CA PRO A 258 12.35 -21.72 -35.65
C PRO A 258 12.64 -22.49 -36.94
N ALA A 259 12.22 -21.94 -38.08
CA ALA A 259 12.53 -22.52 -39.37
C ALA A 259 14.03 -22.35 -39.64
N GLY A 260 14.75 -23.45 -39.87
CA GLY A 260 16.13 -23.44 -40.32
C GLY A 260 16.23 -23.48 -41.84
N THR A 261 17.32 -22.92 -42.37
CA THR A 261 17.80 -23.28 -43.70
C THR A 261 18.43 -24.67 -43.64
N ALA A 262 18.35 -25.43 -44.74
CA ALA A 262 18.85 -26.80 -44.79
C ALA A 262 20.32 -26.87 -44.30
N GLY A 263 20.56 -27.59 -43.21
CA GLY A 263 21.89 -27.81 -42.63
C GLY A 263 22.29 -26.92 -41.44
N SER A 264 21.45 -25.97 -41.00
CA SER A 264 21.70 -25.21 -39.76
C SER A 264 20.52 -25.27 -38.80
N ALA A 265 20.78 -25.67 -37.55
CA ALA A 265 19.78 -25.62 -36.49
C ALA A 265 19.45 -24.16 -36.18
N SER A 266 18.23 -23.74 -36.50
CA SER A 266 17.72 -22.41 -36.14
C SER A 266 17.26 -22.42 -34.68
N PHE A 267 17.58 -21.34 -33.97
CA PHE A 267 17.20 -21.13 -32.58
C PHE A 267 16.79 -19.68 -32.38
N VAL A 268 15.96 -19.43 -31.38
CA VAL A 268 15.66 -18.09 -30.86
C VAL A 268 16.40 -17.86 -29.55
N GLU A 269 16.60 -16.60 -29.23
CA GLU A 269 17.29 -16.12 -28.04
C GLU A 269 16.37 -15.12 -27.32
N PHE A 270 16.82 -14.59 -26.20
CA PHE A 270 16.18 -13.50 -25.47
C PHE A 270 16.43 -12.20 -26.23
N GLU A 271 15.37 -11.45 -26.46
CA GLU A 271 15.42 -10.12 -27.06
C GLU A 271 15.42 -9.05 -25.98
N ARG A 272 14.52 -9.18 -25.00
CA ARG A 272 14.31 -8.18 -23.95
C ARG A 272 13.92 -8.84 -22.64
N ALA A 273 14.41 -8.30 -21.52
CA ALA A 273 13.96 -8.67 -20.18
C ALA A 273 13.51 -7.43 -19.42
N ASP A 274 12.40 -7.52 -18.70
CA ASP A 274 11.99 -6.51 -17.72
C ASP A 274 12.77 -6.72 -16.42
N LEU A 275 13.97 -6.15 -16.36
CA LEU A 275 14.86 -6.23 -15.19
C LEU A 275 14.32 -5.48 -13.96
N SER A 276 13.26 -4.68 -14.11
CA SER A 276 12.56 -4.06 -12.98
C SER A 276 11.63 -5.05 -12.25
N HIS A 277 11.35 -6.20 -12.88
CA HIS A 277 10.49 -7.21 -12.28
C HIS A 277 11.13 -7.79 -11.01
N PRO A 278 10.39 -7.99 -9.91
CA PRO A 278 10.98 -8.38 -8.63
C PRO A 278 11.64 -9.78 -8.63
N VAL A 279 11.39 -10.62 -9.63
CA VAL A 279 12.13 -11.89 -9.81
C VAL A 279 13.62 -11.66 -10.08
N PHE A 280 14.01 -10.48 -10.58
CA PHE A 280 15.41 -10.10 -10.82
C PHE A 280 16.06 -9.39 -9.63
N GLU A 281 15.30 -9.13 -8.56
CA GLU A 281 15.78 -8.42 -7.38
C GLU A 281 16.99 -9.14 -6.75
N GLY A 282 18.12 -8.44 -6.65
CA GLY A 282 19.36 -8.98 -6.09
C GLY A 282 19.95 -10.17 -6.86
N MET A 283 19.62 -10.35 -8.15
CA MET A 283 20.31 -11.32 -9.02
C MET A 283 21.58 -10.74 -9.66
N PHE A 284 21.69 -9.42 -9.70
CA PHE A 284 22.78 -8.73 -10.37
C PHE A 284 23.46 -7.78 -9.41
N GLU A 285 24.78 -7.69 -9.50
CA GLU A 285 25.55 -6.71 -8.73
C GLU A 285 25.39 -5.33 -9.37
N SER A 286 24.90 -4.36 -8.59
CA SER A 286 25.05 -2.96 -8.95
C SER A 286 26.55 -2.63 -8.91
N SER A 287 27.16 -2.37 -10.06
CA SER A 287 28.56 -1.95 -10.12
C SER A 287 28.76 -0.67 -9.28
N LYS A 288 29.41 -0.79 -8.13
CA LYS A 288 29.67 0.28 -7.16
C LYS A 288 30.84 1.21 -7.55
N ASP A 289 31.20 1.29 -8.84
CA ASP A 289 32.32 2.13 -9.30
C ASP A 289 31.89 3.55 -9.72
N GLY A 290 30.62 3.94 -9.48
CA GLY A 290 30.15 5.33 -9.57
C GLY A 290 29.73 5.82 -8.19
N GLY A 291 30.23 7.00 -7.78
CA GLY A 291 30.10 7.54 -6.43
C GLY A 291 28.69 7.55 -5.80
N ILE A 292 28.71 7.66 -4.48
CA ILE A 292 27.58 7.72 -3.54
C ILE A 292 26.46 8.61 -4.11
N GLY A 293 25.28 8.03 -4.36
CA GLY A 293 24.07 8.79 -4.71
C GLY A 293 23.40 8.46 -6.04
N GLN A 294 23.83 7.44 -6.79
CA GLN A 294 23.12 7.02 -8.01
C GLN A 294 22.51 5.63 -7.83
N SER A 295 21.20 5.59 -8.11
CA SER A 295 20.33 4.42 -8.18
C SER A 295 20.94 3.28 -8.99
N SER A 296 20.48 2.04 -8.73
CA SER A 296 20.74 0.84 -9.53
C SER A 296 20.96 1.15 -11.02
N PRO A 297 21.95 0.52 -11.67
CA PRO A 297 22.27 0.81 -13.07
C PRO A 297 21.00 0.77 -13.92
N ALA A 298 20.85 1.77 -14.79
CA ALA A 298 19.75 1.81 -15.74
C ALA A 298 19.65 0.45 -16.47
N SER A 299 18.46 -0.14 -16.44
CA SER A 299 18.13 -1.49 -16.89
C SER A 299 18.40 -1.78 -18.37
N SER A 300 18.97 -0.84 -19.13
CA SER A 300 19.15 -0.94 -20.58
C SER A 300 20.41 -1.70 -21.01
N ASP A 301 21.45 -1.77 -20.18
CA ASP A 301 22.80 -2.19 -20.64
C ASP A 301 23.20 -3.60 -20.19
N MET A 302 22.42 -4.22 -19.30
CA MET A 302 22.74 -5.55 -18.77
C MET A 302 22.22 -6.65 -19.69
N LYS A 303 23.13 -7.29 -20.43
CA LYS A 303 22.81 -8.44 -21.28
C LYS A 303 22.67 -9.70 -20.44
N LEU A 304 21.45 -10.19 -20.34
CA LEU A 304 21.13 -11.48 -19.73
C LEU A 304 21.73 -12.62 -20.58
N GLU A 305 22.37 -13.61 -19.96
CA GLU A 305 22.80 -14.81 -20.69
C GLU A 305 21.55 -15.48 -21.29
N SER A 306 21.55 -15.63 -22.61
CA SER A 306 20.42 -16.21 -23.33
C SER A 306 20.65 -17.68 -23.67
N PRO A 307 19.66 -18.56 -23.46
CA PRO A 307 19.70 -19.92 -23.96
C PRO A 307 19.42 -19.98 -25.46
N ARG A 308 19.92 -21.04 -26.12
CA ARG A 308 19.50 -21.40 -27.47
C ARG A 308 18.19 -22.17 -27.40
N ILE A 309 17.12 -21.58 -27.90
CA ILE A 309 15.76 -22.14 -27.85
C ILE A 309 15.37 -22.68 -29.22
N ARG A 310 15.22 -24.00 -29.34
CA ARG A 310 14.87 -24.71 -30.57
C ARG A 310 13.38 -25.01 -30.69
N ALA A 311 12.66 -24.96 -29.57
CA ALA A 311 11.20 -25.04 -29.53
C ALA A 311 10.67 -24.26 -28.32
N SER A 312 9.48 -23.68 -28.43
CA SER A 312 8.85 -22.94 -27.33
C SER A 312 7.33 -23.08 -27.36
N ALA A 313 6.72 -23.22 -26.18
CA ALA A 313 5.29 -23.20 -25.98
C ALA A 313 4.77 -21.77 -26.11
N ARG A 314 3.71 -21.59 -26.90
CA ARG A 314 3.04 -20.31 -27.07
C ARG A 314 1.77 -20.27 -26.22
N PHE A 315 1.86 -19.64 -25.05
CA PHE A 315 0.70 -19.46 -24.18
C PHE A 315 -0.12 -18.24 -24.60
N ALA A 316 -1.44 -18.39 -24.61
CA ALA A 316 -2.37 -17.26 -24.72
C ALA A 316 -2.39 -16.53 -23.37
N LEU A 317 -1.72 -15.37 -23.31
CA LEU A 317 -1.64 -14.55 -22.11
C LEU A 317 -2.88 -13.65 -21.98
N THR A 318 -3.32 -13.38 -20.75
CA THR A 318 -4.35 -12.38 -20.51
C THR A 318 -3.84 -10.96 -20.77
N PRO A 319 -4.72 -9.96 -21.04
CA PRO A 319 -4.29 -8.58 -21.26
C PRO A 319 -3.54 -7.95 -20.07
N GLN A 320 -3.74 -8.48 -18.86
CA GLN A 320 -3.08 -8.02 -17.62
C GLN A 320 -1.82 -8.83 -17.28
N ALA A 321 -1.43 -9.80 -18.12
CA ALA A 321 -0.21 -10.56 -17.91
C ALA A 321 1.03 -9.66 -18.08
N ASN A 322 2.03 -9.88 -17.25
CA ASN A 322 3.32 -9.19 -17.37
C ASN A 322 4.33 -10.10 -18.08
N VAL A 323 4.84 -9.66 -19.24
CA VAL A 323 5.88 -10.39 -19.97
C VAL A 323 7.25 -10.01 -19.41
N ILE A 324 7.86 -10.94 -18.68
CA ILE A 324 9.11 -10.74 -17.95
C ILE A 324 10.31 -10.90 -18.90
N ILE A 325 10.31 -11.91 -19.76
CA ILE A 325 11.35 -12.13 -20.78
C ILE A 325 10.67 -12.37 -22.12
N THR A 326 11.05 -11.59 -23.14
CA THR A 326 10.62 -11.71 -24.54
C THR A 326 11.74 -12.36 -25.37
N MET A 327 11.37 -13.27 -26.27
CA MET A 327 12.28 -13.92 -27.22
C MET A 327 12.31 -13.16 -28.55
N THR A 328 13.34 -13.40 -29.37
CA THR A 328 13.52 -12.74 -30.69
C THR A 328 12.44 -13.01 -31.73
N ASN A 329 11.53 -13.97 -31.47
CA ASN A 329 10.34 -14.21 -32.28
C ASN A 329 9.10 -13.42 -31.78
N GLY A 330 9.27 -12.55 -30.79
CA GLY A 330 8.21 -11.73 -30.19
C GLY A 330 7.40 -12.44 -29.09
N TRP A 331 7.55 -13.75 -28.90
CA TRP A 331 6.81 -14.48 -27.88
C TRP A 331 7.49 -14.43 -26.51
N ALA A 332 6.70 -14.59 -25.44
CA ALA A 332 7.22 -14.60 -24.08
C ALA A 332 8.00 -15.89 -23.80
N PHE A 333 9.21 -15.78 -23.28
CA PHE A 333 9.92 -16.89 -22.65
C PHE A 333 9.45 -17.12 -21.21
N LEU A 334 9.28 -16.03 -20.45
CA LEU A 334 8.78 -16.03 -19.10
C LEU A 334 7.69 -14.95 -18.97
N ALA A 335 6.51 -15.35 -18.53
CA ALA A 335 5.40 -14.43 -18.28
C ALA A 335 4.78 -14.69 -16.89
N GLU A 336 4.35 -13.61 -16.25
CA GLU A 336 3.50 -13.65 -15.07
C GLU A 336 2.04 -13.44 -15.47
N GLN A 337 1.14 -14.23 -14.90
CA GLN A 337 -0.30 -14.04 -15.04
C GLN A 337 -1.02 -14.17 -13.70
N GLY A 338 -1.86 -13.19 -13.37
CA GLY A 338 -2.73 -13.26 -12.20
C GLY A 338 -3.89 -14.23 -12.40
N VAL A 339 -4.17 -15.08 -11.40
CA VAL A 339 -5.34 -15.97 -11.37
C VAL A 339 -5.98 -15.90 -9.99
N GLY A 340 -7.16 -15.28 -9.91
CA GLY A 340 -7.79 -14.96 -8.63
C GLY A 340 -6.89 -14.06 -7.79
N SER A 341 -6.61 -14.46 -6.54
CA SER A 341 -5.70 -13.75 -5.65
C SER A 341 -4.24 -14.23 -5.74
N GLY A 342 -3.91 -15.18 -6.63
CA GLY A 342 -2.57 -15.76 -6.81
C GLY A 342 -1.95 -15.46 -8.18
N LYS A 343 -0.81 -16.08 -8.46
CA LYS A 343 0.00 -15.84 -9.67
C LYS A 343 0.54 -17.12 -10.28
N LEU A 344 0.61 -17.12 -11.61
CA LEU A 344 1.27 -18.13 -12.43
C LEU A 344 2.53 -17.53 -13.07
N LEU A 345 3.67 -18.21 -12.96
CA LEU A 345 4.83 -17.97 -13.80
C LEU A 345 4.91 -19.04 -14.87
N LEU A 346 4.86 -18.62 -16.13
CA LEU A 346 4.79 -19.48 -17.31
C LEU A 346 6.13 -19.47 -18.03
N PHE A 347 6.83 -20.59 -18.01
CA PHE A 347 8.05 -20.77 -18.80
C PHE A 347 7.71 -21.36 -20.16
N ALA A 348 8.30 -20.85 -21.24
CA ALA A 348 8.02 -21.30 -22.59
C ALA A 348 8.71 -22.63 -22.95
N VAL A 349 9.63 -23.13 -22.14
CA VAL A 349 10.39 -24.36 -22.40
C VAL A 349 10.28 -25.33 -21.24
N PRO A 350 10.31 -26.66 -21.46
CA PRO A 350 10.50 -27.63 -20.40
C PRO A 350 11.82 -27.34 -19.66
N PRO A 351 11.95 -27.73 -18.39
CA PRO A 351 13.18 -27.56 -17.62
C PRO A 351 14.18 -28.68 -17.95
N THR A 352 14.23 -29.10 -19.22
CA THR A 352 15.04 -30.20 -19.75
C THR A 352 15.79 -29.72 -21.00
N GLY A 353 16.77 -30.50 -21.45
CA GLY A 353 17.60 -30.18 -22.63
C GLY A 353 16.90 -30.34 -23.98
N GLU A 354 15.63 -30.78 -24.02
CA GLU A 354 14.97 -31.15 -25.28
C GLU A 354 14.67 -29.93 -26.16
N TRP A 355 14.10 -28.88 -25.58
CA TRP A 355 13.69 -27.68 -26.33
C TRP A 355 14.74 -26.57 -26.30
N SER A 356 15.59 -26.53 -25.29
CA SER A 356 16.62 -25.49 -25.16
C SER A 356 17.80 -25.97 -24.32
N ASP A 357 18.89 -25.21 -24.32
CA ASP A 357 20.00 -25.40 -23.38
C ASP A 357 19.84 -24.61 -22.07
N PHE A 358 18.64 -24.04 -21.81
CA PHE A 358 18.35 -23.22 -20.63
C PHE A 358 18.80 -23.83 -19.30
N PRO A 359 18.56 -25.12 -19.00
CA PRO A 359 18.99 -25.70 -17.71
C PRO A 359 20.52 -25.70 -17.48
N THR A 360 21.32 -25.48 -18.53
CA THR A 360 22.79 -25.42 -18.46
C THR A 360 23.33 -23.99 -18.41
N ARG A 361 22.47 -22.98 -18.53
CA ARG A 361 22.85 -21.56 -18.46
C ARG A 361 22.94 -21.08 -17.02
N GLY A 362 23.80 -20.11 -16.76
CA GLY A 362 24.01 -19.55 -15.42
C GLY A 362 22.74 -18.95 -14.81
N LEU A 363 21.80 -18.51 -15.65
CA LEU A 363 20.51 -17.95 -15.23
C LEU A 363 19.52 -18.97 -14.66
N PHE A 364 19.63 -20.27 -15.00
CA PHE A 364 18.60 -21.25 -14.65
C PHE A 364 18.32 -21.33 -13.15
N VAL A 365 19.39 -21.53 -12.35
CA VAL A 365 19.28 -21.72 -10.91
C VAL A 365 18.80 -20.45 -10.20
N PRO A 366 19.42 -19.26 -10.40
CA PRO A 366 18.96 -18.02 -9.77
C PRO A 366 17.52 -17.66 -10.15
N LEU A 367 17.15 -17.77 -11.44
CA LEU A 367 15.81 -17.40 -11.90
C LEU A 367 14.73 -18.31 -11.33
N LEU A 368 14.98 -19.62 -11.27
CA LEU A 368 14.05 -20.58 -10.65
C LEU A 368 13.90 -20.32 -9.15
N HIS A 369 15.02 -20.09 -8.45
CA HIS A 369 15.01 -19.81 -7.02
C HIS A 369 14.26 -18.51 -6.69
N ARG A 370 14.53 -17.43 -7.42
CA ARG A 370 13.85 -16.14 -7.25
C ARG A 370 12.38 -16.23 -7.62
N SER A 371 12.03 -16.99 -8.66
CA SER A 371 10.64 -17.26 -9.04
C SER A 371 9.87 -17.93 -7.90
N ALA A 372 10.45 -18.93 -7.25
CA ALA A 372 9.84 -19.61 -6.11
C ALA A 372 9.67 -18.68 -4.89
N LEU A 373 10.71 -17.93 -4.52
CA LEU A 373 10.60 -16.98 -3.40
C LEU A 373 9.59 -15.86 -3.66
N TYR A 374 9.60 -15.30 -4.88
CA TYR A 374 8.68 -14.25 -5.29
C TYR A 374 7.22 -14.71 -5.22
N LEU A 375 6.93 -15.92 -5.70
CA LEU A 375 5.60 -16.50 -5.66
C LEU A 375 5.13 -16.86 -4.24
N ALA A 376 6.05 -17.19 -3.34
CA ALA A 376 5.73 -17.46 -1.94
C ALA A 376 5.26 -16.20 -1.16
N ARG A 377 5.67 -14.99 -1.60
CA ARG A 377 5.31 -13.72 -0.95
C ARG A 377 3.80 -13.45 -0.91
N GLN A 378 3.05 -13.85 -1.93
CA GLN A 378 1.66 -13.41 -2.10
C GLN A 378 0.73 -13.81 -0.94
N GLN A 379 1.10 -14.85 -0.19
CA GLN A 379 0.39 -15.28 1.02
C GLN A 379 0.69 -14.43 2.27
N SER A 380 1.63 -13.50 2.20
CA SER A 380 2.36 -12.98 3.38
C SER A 380 2.35 -11.46 3.56
N ARG A 381 1.74 -10.69 2.66
CA ARG A 381 1.69 -9.21 2.80
C ARG A 381 0.65 -8.81 3.84
N ALA A 382 1.03 -7.96 4.79
CA ALA A 382 0.10 -7.34 5.71
C ALA A 382 -0.84 -6.39 4.96
N ILE A 383 -2.10 -6.30 5.41
CA ILE A 383 -3.08 -5.37 4.87
C ILE A 383 -2.84 -4.00 5.50
N ASP A 384 -2.74 -2.96 4.68
CA ASP A 384 -2.69 -1.57 5.14
C ASP A 384 -4.09 -0.97 5.09
N ALA A 385 -4.56 -0.40 6.21
CA ALA A 385 -5.85 0.26 6.28
C ALA A 385 -5.80 1.51 7.18
N LEU A 386 -6.86 2.33 7.12
CA LEU A 386 -6.98 3.55 7.91
C LEU A 386 -7.74 3.29 9.22
N PRO A 387 -7.55 4.13 10.25
CA PRO A 387 -8.32 4.01 11.49
C PRO A 387 -9.82 4.01 11.25
N GLY A 388 -10.54 3.13 11.96
CA GLY A 388 -12.00 3.01 11.87
C GLY A 388 -12.53 2.30 10.62
N SER A 389 -11.66 1.83 9.72
CA SER A 389 -12.08 1.02 8.56
C SER A 389 -12.42 -0.43 8.94
N GLU A 390 -13.40 -1.01 8.24
CA GLU A 390 -13.65 -2.46 8.32
C GLU A 390 -12.51 -3.21 7.61
N VAL A 391 -11.80 -4.06 8.35
CA VAL A 391 -10.77 -4.93 7.79
C VAL A 391 -11.33 -6.33 7.59
N ILE A 392 -11.17 -6.86 6.38
CA ILE A 392 -11.58 -8.21 6.01
C ILE A 392 -10.33 -9.09 5.87
N LEU A 393 -10.17 -10.05 6.77
CA LEU A 393 -9.09 -11.04 6.73
C LEU A 393 -9.58 -12.35 6.10
N ARG A 394 -8.70 -13.02 5.37
CA ARG A 394 -8.98 -14.29 4.68
C ARG A 394 -7.98 -15.34 5.14
N SER A 395 -8.48 -16.46 5.65
CA SER A 395 -7.64 -17.60 5.99
C SER A 395 -8.13 -18.88 5.29
N SER A 396 -7.18 -19.60 4.70
CA SER A 396 -7.39 -20.96 4.16
C SER A 396 -7.10 -22.06 5.19
N SER A 397 -6.67 -21.69 6.42
CA SER A 397 -6.43 -22.65 7.49
C SER A 397 -7.73 -23.36 7.89
N ALA A 398 -7.63 -24.62 8.31
CA ALA A 398 -8.79 -25.33 8.86
C ALA A 398 -9.34 -24.62 10.12
N PRO A 399 -10.67 -24.68 10.38
CA PRO A 399 -11.24 -24.13 11.60
C PRO A 399 -10.65 -24.87 12.79
N SER A 400 -9.79 -24.21 13.55
CA SER A 400 -8.97 -24.90 14.56
C SER A 400 -9.13 -24.37 15.98
N GLY A 401 -10.08 -23.49 16.29
CA GLY A 401 -10.33 -23.10 17.68
C GLY A 401 -11.00 -21.74 17.79
N PRO A 402 -11.07 -21.17 19.00
CA PRO A 402 -11.44 -19.77 19.15
C PRO A 402 -10.43 -18.91 18.39
N TRP A 403 -10.94 -17.96 17.63
CA TRP A 403 -10.15 -16.97 16.92
C TRP A 403 -10.16 -15.68 17.70
N GLU A 404 -9.01 -15.02 17.75
CA GLU A 404 -8.86 -13.72 18.39
C GLU A 404 -8.10 -12.77 17.48
N ILE A 405 -8.43 -11.48 17.55
CA ILE A 405 -7.60 -10.41 17.04
C ILE A 405 -6.94 -9.73 18.24
N ARG A 406 -5.61 -9.68 18.25
CA ARG A 406 -4.85 -8.90 19.22
C ARG A 406 -4.65 -7.50 18.66
N THR A 407 -5.04 -6.49 19.44
CA THR A 407 -4.87 -5.08 19.10
C THR A 407 -3.43 -4.62 19.39
N PRO A 408 -3.02 -3.40 18.95
CA PRO A 408 -1.71 -2.83 19.28
C PRO A 408 -1.48 -2.63 20.78
N GLN A 409 -2.54 -2.65 21.59
CA GLN A 409 -2.49 -2.53 23.05
C GLN A 409 -2.49 -3.91 23.74
N ASP A 410 -2.22 -4.98 23.00
CA ASP A 410 -2.24 -6.38 23.45
C ASP A 410 -3.60 -6.86 24.00
N LEU A 411 -4.70 -6.20 23.63
CA LEU A 411 -6.05 -6.65 23.97
C LEU A 411 -6.49 -7.74 22.98
N SER A 412 -6.90 -8.91 23.50
CA SER A 412 -7.50 -9.97 22.70
C SER A 412 -9.00 -9.77 22.52
N VAL A 413 -9.44 -9.62 21.27
CA VAL A 413 -10.87 -9.52 20.89
C VAL A 413 -11.29 -10.81 20.19
N PRO A 414 -12.26 -11.58 20.72
CA PRO A 414 -12.73 -12.80 20.06
C PRO A 414 -13.44 -12.46 18.75
N VAL A 415 -13.17 -13.22 17.70
CA VAL A 415 -13.81 -13.08 16.39
C VAL A 415 -14.34 -14.43 15.90
N THR A 416 -15.43 -14.39 15.13
CA THR A 416 -16.02 -15.61 14.53
C THR A 416 -15.92 -15.51 13.01
N PRO A 417 -15.30 -16.49 12.34
CA PRO A 417 -15.24 -16.48 10.89
C PRO A 417 -16.59 -16.84 10.27
N SER A 418 -16.87 -16.21 9.14
CA SER A 418 -17.85 -16.70 8.16
C SER A 418 -17.13 -17.63 7.17
N VAL A 419 -17.74 -18.75 6.81
CA VAL A 419 -17.14 -19.69 5.85
C VAL A 419 -17.75 -19.46 4.46
N GLN A 420 -16.92 -19.16 3.47
CA GLN A 420 -17.33 -18.95 2.09
C GLN A 420 -16.30 -19.57 1.14
N LEU A 421 -16.74 -20.43 0.20
CA LEU A 421 -15.86 -21.03 -0.83
C LEU A 421 -14.57 -21.67 -0.26
N PHE A 422 -14.69 -22.44 0.83
CA PHE A 422 -13.56 -23.06 1.54
C PHE A 422 -12.56 -22.08 2.19
N GLN A 423 -12.90 -20.80 2.32
CA GLN A 423 -12.15 -19.80 3.06
C GLN A 423 -12.90 -19.35 4.31
N GLN A 424 -12.15 -18.97 5.33
CA GLN A 424 -12.65 -18.28 6.52
C GLN A 424 -12.46 -16.78 6.34
N LEU A 425 -13.55 -16.04 6.43
CA LEU A 425 -13.61 -14.58 6.33
C LEU A 425 -13.86 -14.01 7.73
N PHE A 426 -12.93 -13.17 8.19
CA PHE A 426 -13.04 -12.42 9.44
C PHE A 426 -13.30 -10.96 9.11
N ARG A 427 -14.33 -10.39 9.71
CA ARG A 427 -14.65 -8.96 9.61
C ARG A 427 -14.35 -8.31 10.95
N PHE A 428 -13.63 -7.20 10.94
CA PHE A 428 -13.21 -6.52 12.15
C PHE A 428 -13.27 -4.99 11.97
N GLU A 429 -14.00 -4.34 12.87
CA GLU A 429 -14.24 -2.89 12.87
C GLU A 429 -13.48 -2.16 14.00
N GLY A 430 -12.85 -2.91 14.92
CA GLY A 430 -12.13 -2.36 16.09
C GLY A 430 -10.76 -1.76 15.76
N THR A 431 -10.67 -1.02 14.65
CA THR A 431 -9.43 -0.49 14.05
C THR A 431 -9.20 0.98 14.39
N GLY A 432 -9.76 1.49 15.48
CA GLY A 432 -9.64 2.91 15.85
C GLY A 432 -8.23 3.36 16.25
N GLU A 433 -7.36 2.42 16.59
CA GLU A 433 -6.01 2.70 17.10
C GLU A 433 -4.96 2.40 16.01
N PRO A 434 -4.03 3.32 15.72
CA PRO A 434 -2.89 3.02 14.86
C PRO A 434 -1.99 1.95 15.47
N GLY A 435 -1.43 1.08 14.62
CA GLY A 435 -0.51 0.05 15.04
C GLY A 435 -0.66 -1.25 14.25
N ILE A 436 -0.05 -2.30 14.78
CA ILE A 436 -0.04 -3.62 14.18
C ILE A 436 -1.03 -4.51 14.93
N TYR A 437 -1.96 -5.09 14.18
CA TYR A 437 -2.95 -6.03 14.67
C TYR A 437 -2.60 -7.44 14.21
N SER A 438 -2.96 -8.45 15.02
CA SER A 438 -2.69 -9.85 14.67
C SER A 438 -3.91 -10.74 14.85
N LEU A 439 -4.27 -11.47 13.79
CA LEU A 439 -5.21 -12.59 13.86
C LEU A 439 -4.48 -13.81 14.38
N ALA A 440 -4.97 -14.38 15.47
CA ALA A 440 -4.38 -15.53 16.12
C ALA A 440 -5.42 -16.63 16.40
N THR A 441 -4.95 -17.86 16.47
CA THR A 441 -5.72 -19.00 16.99
C THR A 441 -4.81 -19.91 17.80
N ARG A 442 -5.30 -20.39 18.95
CA ARG A 442 -4.53 -21.22 19.90
C ARG A 442 -3.15 -20.63 20.26
N GLY A 443 -3.06 -19.30 20.36
CA GLY A 443 -1.82 -18.59 20.68
C GLY A 443 -0.84 -18.38 19.52
N SER A 444 -1.12 -18.92 18.33
CA SER A 444 -0.29 -18.72 17.14
C SER A 444 -0.86 -17.65 16.22
N THR A 445 -0.04 -16.69 15.83
CA THR A 445 -0.40 -15.68 14.83
C THR A 445 -0.51 -16.31 13.44
N VAL A 446 -1.66 -16.10 12.80
CA VAL A 446 -1.96 -16.58 11.44
C VAL A 446 -1.74 -15.48 10.42
N GLN A 447 -2.14 -14.25 10.73
CA GLN A 447 -2.04 -13.10 9.83
C GLN A 447 -1.88 -11.80 10.62
N LYS A 448 -1.20 -10.80 10.06
CA LYS A 448 -1.13 -9.44 10.60
C LYS A 448 -1.68 -8.41 9.61
N PHE A 449 -2.18 -7.31 10.14
CA PHE A 449 -2.58 -6.13 9.37
C PHE A 449 -2.16 -4.87 10.12
N VAL A 450 -2.04 -3.77 9.40
CA VAL A 450 -1.46 -2.53 9.89
C VAL A 450 -2.45 -1.40 9.70
N ILE A 451 -2.65 -0.62 10.76
CA ILE A 451 -3.42 0.61 10.75
C ILE A 451 -2.46 1.77 10.93
N ASN A 452 -2.42 2.69 9.96
CA ASN A 452 -1.62 3.90 10.03
C ASN A 452 -2.51 5.12 9.86
N LEU A 453 -2.15 6.22 10.52
CA LEU A 453 -2.83 7.50 10.32
C LEU A 453 -2.73 7.95 8.86
N ASP A 454 -3.75 8.68 8.43
CA ASP A 454 -3.74 9.32 7.13
C ASP A 454 -2.71 10.45 7.14
N ALA A 455 -1.78 10.43 6.19
CA ALA A 455 -0.75 11.47 6.06
C ALA A 455 -1.34 12.86 5.80
N ARG A 456 -2.60 12.94 5.35
CA ARG A 456 -3.30 14.22 5.18
C ARG A 456 -3.58 14.91 6.51
N GLU A 457 -3.74 14.17 7.61
CA GLU A 457 -3.95 14.76 8.94
C GLU A 457 -2.68 15.46 9.48
N SER A 458 -1.51 15.05 9.00
CA SER A 458 -0.23 15.66 9.34
C SER A 458 -0.01 17.06 8.75
N GLN A 459 -0.81 17.46 7.77
CA GLN A 459 -0.68 18.77 7.14
C GLN A 459 -1.26 19.87 8.04
N THR A 460 -0.44 20.41 8.94
CA THR A 460 -0.86 21.40 9.95
C THR A 460 -1.10 22.81 9.42
N LEU A 461 -0.88 23.06 8.12
CA LEU A 461 -1.24 24.33 7.50
C LEU A 461 -2.75 24.49 7.51
N LYS A 462 -3.24 25.66 7.92
CA LYS A 462 -4.67 25.96 7.84
C LYS A 462 -5.11 26.09 6.39
N ALA A 463 -6.29 25.57 6.09
CA ALA A 463 -6.92 25.74 4.79
C ALA A 463 -7.06 27.23 4.45
N SER A 464 -6.79 27.57 3.20
CA SER A 464 -7.03 28.91 2.67
C SER A 464 -8.52 29.25 2.67
N SER A 465 -8.85 30.55 2.73
CA SER A 465 -10.24 31.00 2.64
C SER A 465 -10.94 30.51 1.37
N GLN A 466 -10.21 30.31 0.28
CA GLN A 466 -10.74 29.78 -0.97
C GLN A 466 -11.09 28.29 -0.86
N GLN A 467 -10.25 27.48 -0.22
CA GLN A 467 -10.53 26.06 0.03
C GLN A 467 -11.74 25.89 0.94
N VAL A 468 -11.82 26.67 2.02
CA VAL A 468 -12.99 26.67 2.91
C VAL A 468 -14.25 27.07 2.14
N LYS A 469 -14.20 28.13 1.33
CA LYS A 469 -15.32 28.55 0.49
C LYS A 469 -15.77 27.44 -0.48
N SER A 470 -14.83 26.77 -1.13
CA SER A 470 -15.15 25.66 -2.04
C SER A 470 -15.82 24.48 -1.34
N LEU A 471 -15.41 24.17 -0.11
CA LEU A 471 -16.06 23.16 0.73
C LEU A 471 -17.50 23.58 1.07
N LEU A 472 -17.70 24.83 1.48
CA LEU A 472 -19.01 25.39 1.84
C LEU A 472 -19.98 25.34 0.65
N GLU A 473 -19.53 25.73 -0.54
CA GLU A 473 -20.30 25.65 -1.78
C GLU A 473 -20.67 24.21 -2.14
N ARG A 474 -19.76 23.26 -1.94
CA ARG A 474 -20.00 21.82 -2.19
C ARG A 474 -21.06 21.23 -1.26
N ILE A 475 -21.07 21.61 0.02
CA ILE A 475 -22.04 21.11 1.01
C ILE A 475 -23.34 21.91 1.05
N GLY A 476 -23.47 22.97 0.23
CA GLY A 476 -24.69 23.75 0.08
C GLY A 476 -24.87 24.88 1.12
N ILE A 477 -23.80 25.33 1.78
CA ILE A 477 -23.83 26.41 2.77
C ILE A 477 -23.39 27.72 2.10
N GLN A 478 -24.19 28.77 2.25
CA GLN A 478 -23.84 30.09 1.76
C GLN A 478 -22.81 30.76 2.68
N ASP A 479 -21.82 31.46 2.11
CA ASP A 479 -20.80 32.21 2.87
C ASP A 479 -21.42 33.11 3.96
N ALA A 480 -22.55 33.77 3.66
CA ALA A 480 -23.23 34.67 4.59
C ALA A 480 -23.75 33.98 5.87
N ALA A 481 -23.99 32.67 5.79
CA ALA A 481 -24.51 31.85 6.88
C ALA A 481 -23.39 31.28 7.79
N VAL A 482 -22.12 31.51 7.43
CA VAL A 482 -20.96 31.06 8.19
C VAL A 482 -20.56 32.10 9.22
N ARG A 483 -20.23 31.62 10.43
CA ARG A 483 -19.68 32.40 11.53
C ARG A 483 -18.41 31.72 12.01
N SER A 484 -17.28 32.37 11.77
CA SER A 484 -15.99 31.90 12.27
C SER A 484 -15.78 32.37 13.69
N VAL A 485 -15.39 31.46 14.57
CA VAL A 485 -15.06 31.73 15.97
C VAL A 485 -13.61 31.29 16.18
N ASP A 486 -12.73 32.26 16.39
CA ASP A 486 -11.28 32.01 16.50
C ASP A 486 -10.90 31.19 17.74
N THR A 487 -11.66 31.32 18.84
CA THR A 487 -11.40 30.60 20.09
C THR A 487 -12.70 30.10 20.74
N PRO A 488 -12.71 28.90 21.36
CA PRO A 488 -13.88 28.37 22.07
C PRO A 488 -14.42 29.30 23.17
N GLU A 489 -13.55 30.09 23.79
CA GLU A 489 -13.89 31.07 24.83
C GLU A 489 -14.83 32.17 24.31
N ASN A 490 -14.67 32.58 23.05
CA ASN A 490 -15.50 33.58 22.40
C ASN A 490 -16.79 32.99 21.80
N LEU A 491 -16.99 31.67 21.87
CA LEU A 491 -18.15 30.99 21.29
C LEU A 491 -19.47 31.51 21.84
N LYS A 492 -19.57 31.68 23.17
CA LYS A 492 -20.79 32.18 23.81
C LYS A 492 -21.15 33.58 23.29
N GLN A 493 -20.15 34.45 23.16
CA GLN A 493 -20.35 35.81 22.63
C GLN A 493 -20.73 35.77 21.15
N GLY A 494 -20.01 35.02 20.32
CA GLY A 494 -20.30 34.89 18.89
C GLY A 494 -21.68 34.30 18.59
N VAL A 495 -22.15 33.34 19.40
CA VAL A 495 -23.53 32.82 19.29
C VAL A 495 -24.55 33.87 19.70
N LEU A 496 -24.32 34.61 20.79
CA LEU A 496 -25.24 35.65 21.26
C LEU A 496 -25.35 36.81 20.27
N GLU A 497 -24.24 37.30 19.74
CA GLU A 497 -24.20 38.33 18.70
C GLU A 497 -24.91 37.84 17.42
N SER A 498 -24.77 36.56 17.06
CA SER A 498 -25.49 36.00 15.91
C SER A 498 -26.98 35.78 16.15
N ARG A 499 -27.43 35.57 17.39
CA ARG A 499 -28.85 35.32 17.72
C ARG A 499 -29.63 36.61 17.99
N PHE A 500 -28.98 37.61 18.58
CA PHE A 500 -29.63 38.83 19.07
C PHE A 500 -29.10 40.12 18.43
N GLY A 501 -28.06 40.04 17.59
CA GLY A 501 -27.37 41.20 17.01
C GLY A 501 -26.40 41.86 17.99
N VAL A 502 -25.65 42.84 17.50
CA VAL A 502 -24.75 43.66 18.34
C VAL A 502 -25.58 44.73 19.05
N GLU A 503 -25.37 44.94 20.34
CA GLU A 503 -26.07 45.97 21.13
C GLU A 503 -25.61 47.40 20.76
N LEU A 504 -26.07 47.92 19.62
CA LEU A 504 -25.70 49.26 19.13
C LEU A 504 -26.41 50.41 19.87
N TRP A 505 -27.45 50.11 20.65
CA TRP A 505 -28.26 51.12 21.35
C TRP A 505 -27.43 51.97 22.32
N LYS A 506 -26.37 51.40 22.93
CA LYS A 506 -25.44 52.13 23.80
C LYS A 506 -24.66 53.20 23.03
N TYR A 507 -24.25 52.89 21.80
CA TYR A 507 -23.58 53.86 20.91
C TYR A 507 -24.56 54.93 20.42
N PHE A 508 -25.80 54.56 20.09
CA PHE A 508 -26.82 55.54 19.72
C PHE A 508 -27.20 56.47 20.88
N ILE A 509 -27.30 55.98 22.11
CA ILE A 509 -27.57 56.82 23.28
C ILE A 509 -26.40 57.76 23.56
N THR A 510 -25.16 57.27 23.52
CA THR A 510 -23.98 58.13 23.73
C THR A 510 -23.85 59.19 22.65
N LEU A 511 -24.10 58.84 21.38
CA LEU A 511 -24.16 59.80 20.28
C LEU A 511 -25.29 60.81 20.47
N ALA A 512 -26.49 60.39 20.88
CA ALA A 512 -27.61 61.28 21.16
C ALA A 512 -27.30 62.25 22.31
N LEU A 513 -26.64 61.77 23.37
CA LEU A 513 -26.17 62.60 24.49
C LEU A 513 -25.12 63.62 24.02
N LEU A 514 -24.19 63.20 23.16
CA LEU A 514 -23.14 64.06 22.63
C LEU A 514 -23.74 65.14 21.72
N ILE A 515 -24.73 64.80 20.89
CA ILE A 515 -25.51 65.76 20.10
C ILE A 515 -26.26 66.73 21.01
N ALA A 516 -26.91 66.26 22.07
CA ALA A 516 -27.63 67.12 23.01
C ALA A 516 -26.70 68.10 23.75
N VAL A 517 -25.48 67.67 24.11
CA VAL A 517 -24.46 68.57 24.70
C VAL A 517 -23.98 69.60 23.69
N ILE A 518 -23.74 69.20 22.43
CA ILE A 518 -23.40 70.13 21.35
C ILE A 518 -24.53 71.15 21.13
N GLU A 519 -25.77 70.70 21.09
CA GLU A 519 -26.95 71.56 20.96
C GLU A 519 -27.03 72.57 22.12
N LEU A 520 -26.78 72.12 23.36
CA LEU A 520 -26.76 73.00 24.53
C LEU A 520 -25.68 74.07 24.44
N LEU A 521 -24.49 73.72 23.93
CA LEU A 521 -23.38 74.65 23.72
C LEU A 521 -23.73 75.69 22.63
N VAL A 522 -24.31 75.26 21.52
CA VAL A 522 -24.76 76.13 20.41
C VAL A 522 -25.89 77.06 20.85
N ALA A 523 -26.88 76.55 21.58
CA ALA A 523 -27.98 77.35 22.12
C ALA A 523 -27.50 78.40 23.14
N ARG A 524 -26.45 78.08 23.90
CA ARG A 524 -25.84 79.01 24.87
C ARG A 524 -25.06 80.13 24.19
N THR A 525 -24.43 79.88 23.04
CA THR A 525 -23.79 80.94 22.25
C THR A 525 -24.81 81.85 21.54
N TRP A 526 -25.95 81.31 21.10
CA TRP A 526 -26.97 82.10 20.39
C TRP A 526 -27.79 83.02 21.31
N LYS A 527 -28.03 82.63 22.56
CA LYS A 527 -28.73 83.48 23.55
C LYS A 527 -27.93 84.71 24.01
N ARG A 528 -26.64 84.81 23.66
CA ARG A 528 -25.80 85.96 24.04
C ARG A 528 -25.91 87.16 23.09
N GLU A 529 -26.56 87.02 21.93
CA GLU A 529 -26.75 88.11 20.95
C GLU A 529 -28.11 88.82 21.03
N VAL A 530 -29.02 88.41 21.92
CA VAL A 530 -30.33 89.08 22.08
C VAL A 530 -30.63 89.35 23.55
N ALA A 531 -30.07 90.45 24.08
CA ALA A 531 -30.59 91.15 25.25
C ALA A 531 -30.43 92.68 25.06
N PRO A 532 -31.42 93.50 25.47
CA PRO A 532 -31.71 94.80 24.89
C PRO A 532 -30.88 95.95 25.48
N ALA A 533 -30.57 96.97 24.67
CA ALA A 533 -30.10 98.26 25.13
C ALA A 533 -31.29 99.06 25.71
N ALA A 534 -31.23 99.40 27.00
CA ALA A 534 -32.12 100.35 27.66
C ALA A 534 -31.34 101.58 28.15
N HIS A 535 -31.82 102.74 27.68
CA HIS A 535 -31.66 104.15 28.07
C HIS A 535 -30.66 104.64 29.15
N HIS A 536 -29.97 105.74 28.80
CA HIS A 536 -29.72 107.01 29.53
C HIS A 536 -28.99 107.94 28.52
N ASP A 537 -29.31 109.19 28.23
CA ASP A 537 -30.20 110.26 28.74
C ASP A 537 -30.89 110.98 27.58
#